data_AF-A0A812ZPC6-F1
#
_entry.id   AF-A0A812ZPC6-F1
#
_cell.length_a   1.000
_cell.length_b   1.000
_cell.length_c   1.000
_cell.angle_alpha   90.00
_cell.angle_beta   90.00
_cell.angle_gamma   90.00
#
_symmetry.space_group_name_H-M   'P 1'
#
loop_
_entity.id
_entity.type
_entity.pdbx_description
1 polymer ?
#
loop_
_entity_poly.entity_id
_entity_poly.type
_entity_poly.pdbx_seq_one_letter_code
_entity_poly.pdbx_strand_id
1 'polypeptide(L)'
;MKDVWIWDPVDAKAAFQHPQETPENNLVMAKECFMDGKIGARLNKLSKATLLDQNGSIAMVAREDGSRHEVPTARLLHWYEGLLVLQELEAKSGAGVTWFDDRCRNLLSQERRKYKSGIVGSLYVEKKLLNTSVTGKRLDAEDPSFTHRRPDVKDMDIPAESEDEAAPGRFSIADITGYMPPWEAWCHEHAGFYQDFYQVQWKSDKGTAWARMNLSKVENGAIEAGSTWEPDDCIPPSLDGMRLREKTKWFKRKRDQEQKEKEKELAEAVKSKRPRNESSSRLPEPPKMGRYRRDGNPLMKDMFLQIGHDFDKPHEESNDICSGWPKRAEDYPPGYGCADPPGLCNSTCDCMDGCRVQKPGEMAKNWLEDPKRSSDAAMAIENLSLQKHIVNRRGATSNWHRFEAVQTRHTDQMKMPGANNFCKVLEESVRSVLKNLPVLALQQNGDSVRIPACALNKRTEDYVPVRVQLSQTSAARQWLCLSEEDGKLSLIGKGPPSWPAPFRVEFVHLDGSTVVVAAVVDCMVTNTQQKPWLSASATIAARFMDVALYPMSRNARAVLQEHLQKIFSFETKAAKEVSLGRWLDVVDIVIRTLRTIAMVHVKSDAQTSRPPPAAAVARAR
;
A
#
# COMPACT_ATOMS: atom_id res chain seq x y z
N MET A 1 19.02 39.95 -12.44
CA MET A 1 17.94 39.17 -13.06
C MET A 1 18.46 37.75 -13.28
N LYS A 2 17.65 36.73 -13.00
CA LYS A 2 18.05 35.33 -13.15
C LYS A 2 17.29 34.72 -14.32
N ASP A 3 17.99 34.12 -15.27
CA ASP A 3 17.34 33.34 -16.32
C ASP A 3 16.72 32.08 -15.68
N VAL A 4 15.52 31.73 -16.13
CA VAL A 4 14.73 30.58 -15.68
C VAL A 4 14.02 29.95 -16.87
N TRP A 5 13.50 28.75 -16.66
CA TRP A 5 12.59 28.12 -17.60
C TRP A 5 11.19 28.07 -17.02
N ILE A 6 10.19 28.11 -17.89
CA ILE A 6 8.78 27.93 -17.54
C ILE A 6 8.30 26.66 -18.23
N TRP A 7 7.66 25.77 -17.46
CA TRP A 7 6.88 24.67 -18.00
C TRP A 7 5.60 25.20 -18.63
N ASP A 8 5.47 25.11 -19.95
CA ASP A 8 4.24 25.43 -20.69
C ASP A 8 3.63 24.16 -21.29
N PRO A 9 2.30 24.09 -21.48
CA PRO A 9 1.72 22.98 -22.22
C PRO A 9 2.17 23.03 -23.68
N VAL A 10 2.37 21.86 -24.30
CA VAL A 10 2.71 21.76 -25.73
C VAL A 10 1.56 22.32 -26.57
N ASP A 11 0.32 21.89 -26.27
CA ASP A 11 -0.90 22.48 -26.83
C ASP A 11 -1.26 23.75 -26.05
N ALA A 12 -1.27 24.89 -26.73
CA ALA A 12 -1.62 26.17 -26.14
C ALA A 12 -3.08 26.24 -25.61
N LYS A 13 -3.95 25.33 -26.05
CA LYS A 13 -5.34 25.22 -25.57
C LYS A 13 -5.50 24.28 -24.37
N ALA A 14 -4.51 23.44 -24.07
CA ALA A 14 -4.60 22.50 -22.98
C ALA A 14 -4.45 23.19 -21.62
N ALA A 15 -5.15 22.68 -20.62
CA ALA A 15 -4.91 23.06 -19.24
C ALA A 15 -3.47 22.66 -18.85
N PHE A 16 -2.81 23.52 -18.06
CA PHE A 16 -1.47 23.21 -17.58
C PHE A 16 -1.53 22.04 -16.59
N GLN A 17 -0.78 20.98 -16.88
CA GLN A 17 -0.51 19.89 -15.95
C GLN A 17 0.94 19.97 -15.49
N HIS A 18 1.18 19.92 -14.18
CA HIS A 18 2.54 20.01 -13.67
C HIS A 18 3.36 18.78 -14.12
N PRO A 19 4.61 18.94 -14.61
CA PRO A 19 5.41 17.81 -15.07
C PRO A 19 5.77 16.77 -13.98
N GLN A 20 5.48 17.07 -12.72
CA GLN A 20 5.70 16.18 -11.56
C GLN A 20 4.40 15.59 -11.01
N GLU A 21 3.26 15.97 -11.57
CA GLU A 21 1.96 15.46 -11.13
C GLU A 21 1.57 14.27 -12.00
N THR A 22 1.36 13.13 -11.35
CA THR A 22 0.65 12.01 -11.95
C THR A 22 -0.77 12.46 -12.31
N PRO A 23 -1.35 11.99 -13.43
CA PRO A 23 -2.73 12.30 -13.79
C PRO A 23 -3.66 12.02 -12.60
N GLU A 24 -4.53 12.98 -12.27
CA GLU A 24 -5.63 12.72 -11.34
C GLU A 24 -6.49 11.59 -11.90
N ASN A 25 -7.24 10.91 -11.04
CA ASN A 25 -7.92 9.62 -11.22
C ASN A 25 -9.01 9.61 -12.33
N ASN A 26 -8.63 10.01 -13.54
CA ASN A 26 -9.42 10.21 -14.72
C ASN A 26 -8.90 9.23 -15.77
N LEU A 27 -9.69 8.19 -16.04
CA LEU A 27 -9.37 7.13 -17.00
C LEU A 27 -8.95 7.68 -18.36
N VAL A 28 -9.49 8.83 -18.78
CA VAL A 28 -9.13 9.47 -20.03
C VAL A 28 -7.68 9.97 -19.99
N MET A 29 -7.29 10.70 -18.95
CA MET A 29 -5.92 11.21 -18.82
C MET A 29 -4.90 10.10 -18.59
N ALA A 30 -5.25 9.07 -17.81
CA ALA A 30 -4.39 7.91 -17.62
C ALA A 30 -4.14 7.17 -18.95
N LYS A 31 -5.18 6.97 -19.76
CA LYS A 31 -5.04 6.40 -21.09
C LYS A 31 -4.16 7.28 -21.99
N GLU A 32 -4.40 8.58 -22.02
CA GLU A 32 -3.59 9.50 -22.83
C GLU A 32 -2.11 9.49 -22.41
N CYS A 33 -1.83 9.47 -21.11
CA CYS A 33 -0.47 9.46 -20.60
C CYS A 33 0.22 8.11 -20.86
N PHE A 34 -0.37 7.02 -20.38
CA PHE A 34 0.31 5.72 -20.32
C PHE A 34 0.12 4.85 -21.56
N MET A 35 -1.01 4.97 -22.26
CA MET A 35 -1.24 4.21 -23.50
C MET A 35 -0.87 5.00 -24.74
N ASP A 36 -1.27 6.28 -24.82
CA ASP A 36 -0.98 7.11 -25.99
C ASP A 36 0.41 7.76 -25.90
N GLY A 37 1.11 7.56 -24.78
CA GLY A 37 2.46 8.06 -24.54
C GLY A 37 2.54 9.59 -24.51
N LYS A 38 1.46 10.28 -24.12
CA LYS A 38 1.43 11.75 -23.94
C LYS A 38 1.99 12.17 -22.58
N ILE A 39 3.20 11.73 -22.27
CA ILE A 39 3.93 12.10 -21.04
C ILE A 39 5.17 12.93 -21.38
N GLY A 40 5.77 13.52 -20.34
CA GLY A 40 7.06 14.19 -20.46
C GLY A 40 7.06 15.33 -21.50
N ALA A 41 7.99 15.23 -22.44
CA ALA A 41 8.22 16.20 -23.51
C ALA A 41 7.07 16.35 -24.52
N ARG A 42 6.10 15.43 -24.51
CA ARG A 42 4.91 15.51 -25.37
C ARG A 42 3.77 16.26 -24.70
N LEU A 43 3.78 16.36 -23.37
CA LEU A 43 2.79 17.07 -22.59
C LEU A 43 3.21 18.52 -22.35
N ASN A 44 4.47 18.71 -21.94
CA ASN A 44 5.02 20.01 -21.55
C ASN A 44 6.23 20.38 -22.39
N LYS A 45 6.39 21.68 -22.65
CA LYS A 45 7.56 22.31 -23.27
C LYS A 45 8.24 23.28 -22.32
N LEU A 46 9.50 23.56 -22.59
CA LEU A 46 10.27 24.57 -21.86
C LEU A 46 10.31 25.89 -22.61
N SER A 47 9.82 26.95 -21.97
CA SER A 47 9.91 28.32 -22.47
C SER A 47 10.94 29.10 -21.67
N LYS A 48 11.90 29.75 -22.34
CA LYS A 48 12.89 30.60 -21.68
C LYS A 48 12.24 31.88 -21.14
N ALA A 49 12.63 32.27 -19.93
CA ALA A 49 12.18 33.52 -19.31
C ALA A 49 13.23 34.11 -18.37
N THR A 50 13.01 35.36 -17.95
CA THR A 50 13.82 36.07 -16.97
C THR A 50 12.99 36.29 -15.72
N LEU A 51 13.45 35.80 -14.57
CA LEU A 51 12.81 36.04 -13.27
C LEU A 51 13.04 37.49 -12.83
N LEU A 52 11.94 38.24 -12.69
CA LEU A 52 11.93 39.64 -12.27
C LEU A 52 11.76 39.76 -10.75
N ASP A 53 10.75 39.05 -10.20
CA ASP A 53 10.43 39.06 -8.77
C ASP A 53 9.78 37.72 -8.36
N GLN A 54 9.85 37.38 -7.08
CA GLN A 54 9.23 36.16 -6.52
C GLN A 54 8.64 36.45 -5.14
N ASN A 55 7.32 36.29 -5.02
CA ASN A 55 6.59 36.50 -3.78
C ASN A 55 5.76 35.25 -3.43
N GLY A 56 6.27 34.45 -2.49
CA GLY A 56 5.62 33.23 -2.04
C GLY A 56 5.46 32.20 -3.17
N SER A 57 4.22 31.84 -3.50
CA SER A 57 3.88 30.84 -4.53
C SER A 57 3.79 31.40 -5.94
N ILE A 58 3.93 32.71 -6.14
CA ILE A 58 3.83 33.38 -7.46
C ILE A 58 5.15 34.07 -7.79
N ALA A 59 5.57 33.97 -9.04
CA ALA A 59 6.74 34.62 -9.59
C ALA A 59 6.36 35.49 -10.77
N MET A 60 6.94 36.68 -10.84
CA MET A 60 6.84 37.58 -11.97
C MET A 60 8.01 37.32 -12.93
N VAL A 61 7.70 36.98 -14.18
CA VAL A 61 8.71 36.65 -15.19
C VAL A 61 8.52 37.47 -16.46
N ALA A 62 9.61 37.80 -17.13
CA ALA A 62 9.60 38.35 -18.49
C ALA A 62 9.93 37.24 -19.50
N ARG A 63 9.04 36.97 -20.46
CA ARG A 63 9.31 36.07 -21.58
C ARG A 63 10.23 36.77 -22.60
N GLU A 64 10.74 36.01 -23.57
CA GLU A 64 11.67 36.53 -24.58
C GLU A 64 11.05 37.59 -25.52
N ASP A 65 9.73 37.65 -25.62
CA ASP A 65 8.99 38.72 -26.33
C ASP A 65 8.86 40.01 -25.50
N GLY A 66 9.42 40.04 -24.28
CA GLY A 66 9.35 41.16 -23.35
C GLY A 66 8.07 41.22 -22.54
N SER A 67 7.10 40.34 -22.79
CA SER A 67 5.84 40.29 -22.04
C SER A 67 6.07 39.82 -20.60
N ARG A 68 5.37 40.45 -19.66
CA ARG A 68 5.44 40.13 -18.23
C ARG A 68 4.26 39.28 -17.82
N HIS A 69 4.53 38.19 -17.10
CA HIS A 69 3.53 37.22 -16.65
C HIS A 69 3.72 36.88 -15.18
N GLU A 70 2.61 36.74 -14.47
CA GLU A 70 2.59 36.05 -13.19
C GLU A 70 2.47 34.55 -13.43
N VAL A 71 3.38 33.78 -12.83
CA VAL A 71 3.44 32.33 -13.03
C VAL A 71 3.61 31.67 -11.66
N PRO A 72 2.87 30.60 -11.36
CA PRO A 72 3.12 29.82 -10.16
C PRO A 72 4.59 29.37 -10.10
N THR A 73 5.22 29.51 -8.94
CA THR A 73 6.64 29.18 -8.72
C THR A 73 6.93 27.71 -9.05
N ALA A 74 5.95 26.81 -8.87
CA ALA A 74 6.06 25.41 -9.27
C ALA A 74 6.34 25.23 -10.77
N ARG A 75 5.83 26.12 -11.64
CA ARG A 75 6.10 26.07 -13.09
C ARG A 75 7.51 26.52 -13.46
N LEU A 76 8.28 27.07 -12.53
CA LEU A 76 9.63 27.51 -12.78
C LEU A 76 10.61 26.36 -12.63
N LEU A 77 11.53 26.25 -13.59
CA LEU A 77 12.65 25.33 -13.55
C LEU A 77 13.96 26.12 -13.58
N HIS A 78 14.95 25.68 -12.80
CA HIS A 78 16.25 26.34 -12.76
C HIS A 78 16.93 26.33 -14.14
N TRP A 79 17.64 27.41 -14.48
CA TRP A 79 18.32 27.55 -15.78
C TRP A 79 19.13 26.31 -16.17
N TYR A 80 19.98 25.84 -15.26
CA TYR A 80 20.86 24.70 -15.51
C TYR A 80 20.09 23.38 -15.65
N GLU A 81 18.99 23.19 -14.90
CA GLU A 81 18.11 22.02 -15.03
C GLU A 81 17.44 21.98 -16.40
N GLY A 82 16.97 23.11 -16.92
CA GLY A 82 16.40 23.15 -18.27
C GLY A 82 17.44 22.88 -19.36
N LEU A 83 18.70 23.29 -19.17
CA LEU A 83 19.78 22.94 -20.08
C LEU A 83 20.06 21.43 -20.11
N LEU A 84 19.98 20.76 -18.95
CA LEU A 84 20.07 19.29 -18.87
C LEU A 84 18.92 18.61 -19.60
N VAL A 85 17.69 19.14 -19.51
CA VAL A 85 16.54 18.65 -20.28
C VAL A 85 16.78 18.80 -21.79
N LEU A 86 17.25 19.97 -22.25
CA LEU A 86 17.53 20.17 -23.68
C LEU A 86 18.65 19.23 -24.18
N GLN A 87 19.67 18.98 -23.37
CA GLN A 87 20.74 18.03 -23.68
C GLN A 87 20.22 16.60 -23.82
N GLU A 88 19.33 16.18 -22.92
CA GLU A 88 18.71 14.86 -22.98
C GLU A 88 17.79 14.70 -24.20
N LEU A 89 17.02 15.74 -24.55
CA LEU A 89 16.20 15.77 -25.76
C LEU A 89 17.05 15.70 -27.03
N GLU A 90 18.21 16.38 -27.05
CA GLU A 90 19.14 16.30 -28.18
C GLU A 90 19.71 14.88 -28.36
N ALA A 91 20.07 14.22 -27.25
CA ALA A 91 20.53 12.83 -27.27
C ALA A 91 19.44 11.86 -27.75
N LYS A 92 18.16 12.19 -27.51
CA LYS A 92 16.98 11.42 -27.91
C LYS A 92 16.30 11.97 -29.16
N SER A 93 17.06 12.50 -30.12
CA SER A 93 16.56 13.21 -31.32
C SER A 93 15.51 12.47 -32.18
N GLY A 94 15.22 11.19 -31.92
CA GLY A 94 14.14 10.40 -32.53
C GLY A 94 12.79 10.38 -31.78
N ALA A 95 12.64 11.05 -30.63
CA ALA A 95 11.46 10.91 -29.75
C ALA A 95 10.16 11.57 -30.26
N GLY A 96 10.21 12.30 -31.40
CA GLY A 96 9.05 12.98 -31.98
C GLY A 96 8.63 14.26 -31.24
N VAL A 97 9.56 14.92 -30.55
CA VAL A 97 9.29 16.16 -29.80
C VAL A 97 9.36 17.36 -30.73
N THR A 98 8.19 17.93 -31.07
CA THR A 98 8.07 18.96 -32.12
C THR A 98 8.53 20.36 -31.71
N TRP A 99 8.51 20.68 -30.42
CA TRP A 99 8.91 22.00 -29.92
C TRP A 99 10.42 22.13 -29.69
N PHE A 100 11.18 21.03 -29.72
CA PHE A 100 12.64 21.05 -29.62
C PHE A 100 13.28 21.36 -30.98
N ASP A 101 13.29 22.64 -31.32
CA ASP A 101 13.67 23.19 -32.61
C ASP A 101 15.14 23.68 -32.67
N ASP A 102 15.54 24.24 -33.82
CA ASP A 102 16.88 24.79 -34.02
C ASP A 102 17.21 25.92 -33.05
N ARG A 103 16.21 26.65 -32.58
CA ARG A 103 16.41 27.69 -31.57
C ARG A 103 16.89 27.08 -30.25
N CYS A 104 16.26 26.00 -29.79
CA CYS A 104 16.68 25.28 -28.60
C CYS A 104 18.10 24.70 -28.76
N ARG A 105 18.41 24.12 -29.93
CA ARG A 105 19.75 23.58 -30.25
C ARG A 105 20.83 24.66 -30.27
N ASN A 106 20.52 25.82 -30.86
CA ASN A 106 21.43 26.96 -30.92
C ASN A 106 21.70 27.53 -29.53
N LEU A 107 20.65 27.67 -28.70
CA LEU A 107 20.79 28.10 -27.31
C LEU A 107 21.64 27.11 -26.50
N LEU A 108 21.36 25.80 -26.60
CA LEU A 108 22.15 24.76 -25.94
C LEU A 108 23.63 24.82 -26.38
N SER A 109 23.88 24.96 -27.68
CA SER A 109 25.23 25.11 -28.24
C SER A 109 25.94 26.37 -27.74
N GLN A 110 25.23 27.48 -27.63
CA GLN A 110 25.76 28.73 -27.07
C GLN A 110 26.15 28.55 -25.61
N GLU A 111 25.28 27.93 -24.80
CA GLU A 111 25.54 27.68 -23.38
C GLU A 111 26.70 26.70 -23.19
N ARG A 112 26.80 25.62 -23.98
CA ARG A 112 27.95 24.70 -23.97
C ARG A 112 29.28 25.42 -24.18
N ARG A 113 29.33 26.46 -25.02
CA ARG A 113 30.54 27.27 -25.23
C ARG A 113 30.89 28.15 -24.04
N LYS A 114 29.90 28.55 -23.22
CA LYS A 114 30.13 29.34 -22.00
C LYS A 114 30.72 28.49 -20.87
N TYR A 115 30.30 27.24 -20.74
CA TYR A 115 30.83 26.32 -19.74
C TYR A 115 32.08 25.61 -20.26
N LYS A 116 33.25 25.86 -19.65
CA LYS A 116 34.53 25.23 -20.07
C LYS A 116 34.48 23.70 -20.09
N SER A 117 33.65 23.10 -19.25
CA SER A 117 33.44 21.65 -19.14
C SER A 117 32.22 21.15 -19.91
N GLY A 118 31.53 22.02 -20.66
CA GLY A 118 30.17 21.76 -21.14
C GLY A 118 29.14 21.74 -20.01
N ILE A 119 27.92 21.35 -20.36
CA ILE A 119 26.83 21.10 -19.42
C ILE A 119 26.97 19.66 -18.95
N VAL A 120 27.23 19.50 -17.66
CA VAL A 120 27.61 18.24 -17.02
C VAL A 120 26.53 17.86 -16.02
N GLY A 121 25.90 16.70 -16.21
CA GLY A 121 24.82 16.21 -15.36
C GLY A 121 25.35 15.71 -14.02
N SER A 122 26.49 15.01 -14.02
CA SER A 122 27.11 14.49 -12.79
C SER A 122 27.44 15.60 -11.78
N LEU A 123 27.96 16.74 -12.27
CA LEU A 123 28.27 17.92 -11.47
C LEU A 123 27.02 18.52 -10.80
N TYR A 124 25.88 18.50 -11.50
CA TYR A 124 24.63 18.99 -10.94
C TYR A 124 24.14 18.06 -9.83
N VAL A 125 24.17 16.74 -10.07
CA VAL A 125 23.81 15.76 -9.04
C VAL A 125 24.68 15.92 -7.81
N GLU A 126 26.00 15.96 -7.96
CA GLU A 126 26.95 16.16 -6.86
C GLU A 126 26.62 17.40 -6.00
N LYS A 127 26.32 18.52 -6.65
CA LYS A 127 26.12 19.81 -5.96
C LYS A 127 24.73 20.03 -5.41
N LYS A 128 23.70 19.40 -6.00
CA LYS A 128 22.29 19.78 -5.76
C LYS A 128 21.37 18.62 -5.46
N LEU A 129 21.69 17.41 -5.91
CA LEU A 129 20.78 16.26 -5.79
C LEU A 129 21.40 15.09 -5.02
N LEU A 130 22.67 15.10 -4.63
CA LEU A 130 23.28 13.91 -4.02
C LEU A 130 22.53 13.49 -2.73
N ASN A 131 22.14 14.46 -1.91
CA ASN A 131 21.41 14.24 -0.65
C ASN A 131 19.94 14.67 -0.72
N THR A 132 19.54 15.35 -1.80
CA THR A 132 18.18 15.86 -2.01
C THR A 132 17.53 15.10 -3.15
N SER A 133 16.26 14.72 -3.02
CA SER A 133 15.52 14.16 -4.14
C SER A 133 14.39 15.02 -4.63
N VAL A 134 14.24 15.07 -5.96
CA VAL A 134 13.11 15.74 -6.61
C VAL A 134 11.96 14.75 -6.63
N THR A 135 10.81 15.13 -6.08
CA THR A 135 9.66 14.23 -5.90
C THR A 135 8.40 14.81 -6.55
N GLY A 136 7.45 13.93 -6.85
CA GLY A 136 6.08 14.30 -7.16
C GLY A 136 5.36 14.99 -5.99
N LYS A 137 4.09 15.30 -6.22
CA LYS A 137 3.17 15.85 -5.20
C LYS A 137 2.94 14.78 -4.13
N ARG A 138 3.59 14.91 -2.97
CA ARG A 138 3.36 14.00 -1.83
C ARG A 138 1.91 14.08 -1.37
N LEU A 139 1.20 12.95 -1.44
CA LEU A 139 -0.17 12.82 -0.96
C LEU A 139 -0.29 12.86 0.58
N ASP A 140 0.82 12.71 1.31
CA ASP A 140 0.83 12.47 2.76
C ASP A 140 1.19 13.70 3.62
N ALA A 141 1.44 14.88 3.04
CA ALA A 141 1.74 16.08 3.81
C ALA A 141 0.45 16.87 4.14
N GLU A 142 0.06 16.91 5.42
CA GLU A 142 -1.03 17.79 5.93
C GLU A 142 -0.71 19.30 5.77
N ASP A 143 0.49 19.65 5.28
CA ASP A 143 0.95 21.02 5.12
C ASP A 143 0.72 21.50 3.66
N PRO A 144 -0.02 22.60 3.42
CA PRO A 144 -0.28 23.13 2.08
C PRO A 144 0.97 23.70 1.39
N SER A 145 2.13 23.71 2.06
CA SER A 145 3.41 24.05 1.45
C SER A 145 3.98 22.87 0.66
N PHE A 146 3.60 22.78 -0.62
CA PHE A 146 4.13 21.80 -1.57
C PHE A 146 5.66 21.91 -1.69
N THR A 147 6.40 21.03 -1.01
CA THR A 147 7.82 20.83 -1.32
C THR A 147 7.96 19.64 -2.24
N HIS A 148 8.17 19.90 -3.54
CA HIS A 148 8.55 18.92 -4.58
C HIS A 148 9.96 18.34 -4.38
N ARG A 149 10.47 18.36 -3.14
CA ARG A 149 11.77 17.87 -2.77
C ARG A 149 11.68 17.14 -1.43
N ARG A 150 12.17 15.90 -1.39
CA ARG A 150 12.39 15.16 -0.13
C ARG A 150 13.49 15.89 0.65
N PRO A 151 13.31 16.15 1.97
CA PRO A 151 14.34 16.79 2.80
C PRO A 151 15.65 16.00 2.76
N ASP A 152 16.76 16.69 3.02
CA ASP A 152 18.08 16.06 3.09
C ASP A 152 18.09 14.95 4.14
N VAL A 153 18.47 13.75 3.71
CA VAL A 153 18.71 12.61 4.59
C VAL A 153 20.12 12.76 5.14
N LYS A 154 20.27 12.87 6.46
CA LYS A 154 21.60 12.84 7.08
C LYS A 154 22.04 11.38 7.19
N ASP A 155 23.33 11.10 6.97
CA ASP A 155 23.89 9.75 7.04
C ASP A 155 23.60 9.04 8.38
N MET A 156 23.40 9.78 9.46
CA MET A 156 23.07 9.23 10.80
C MET A 156 21.62 8.78 10.96
N ASP A 157 20.73 9.17 10.04
CA ASP A 157 19.29 8.91 10.12
C ASP A 157 18.88 7.68 9.29
N ILE A 158 19.82 7.01 8.62
CA ILE A 158 19.54 5.77 7.88
C ILE A 158 19.30 4.67 8.92
N PRO A 159 18.06 4.16 9.08
CA PRO A 159 17.81 3.09 10.02
C PRO A 159 18.68 1.89 9.64
N ALA A 160 19.32 1.25 10.63
CA ALA A 160 19.92 -0.06 10.42
C ALA A 160 18.83 -0.96 9.81
N GLU A 161 19.15 -1.66 8.71
CA GLU A 161 18.20 -2.46 7.92
C GLU A 161 17.25 -3.20 8.86
N SER A 162 16.05 -2.67 9.06
CA SER A 162 15.04 -3.39 9.80
C SER A 162 14.58 -4.47 8.85
N GLU A 163 14.81 -5.73 9.24
CA GLU A 163 14.09 -6.85 8.67
C GLU A 163 12.61 -6.65 9.04
N ASP A 164 11.94 -5.75 8.33
CA ASP A 164 10.50 -5.63 8.37
C ASP A 164 9.98 -6.96 7.85
N GLU A 165 9.60 -7.85 8.78
CA GLU A 165 8.92 -9.10 8.47
C GLU A 165 7.78 -8.77 7.50
N ALA A 166 7.93 -9.18 6.25
CA ALA A 166 6.98 -8.87 5.20
C ALA A 166 5.65 -9.53 5.58
N ALA A 167 4.70 -8.71 6.04
CA ALA A 167 3.35 -9.19 6.28
C ALA A 167 2.85 -9.90 5.00
N PRO A 168 2.32 -11.14 5.10
CA PRO A 168 1.88 -11.92 3.95
C PRO A 168 1.00 -11.09 3.01
N GLY A 169 1.32 -11.10 1.71
CA GLY A 169 0.57 -10.37 0.68
C GLY A 169 0.96 -8.90 0.45
N ARG A 170 2.02 -8.38 1.07
CA ARG A 170 2.61 -7.08 0.69
C ARG A 170 3.79 -7.29 -0.26
N PHE A 171 3.80 -6.56 -1.37
CA PHE A 171 5.00 -6.42 -2.20
C PHE A 171 6.09 -5.76 -1.36
N SER A 172 7.24 -6.41 -1.25
CA SER A 172 8.42 -5.85 -0.62
C SER A 172 9.48 -5.57 -1.68
N ILE A 173 10.29 -4.54 -1.45
CA ILE A 173 11.40 -4.20 -2.34
C ILE A 173 12.57 -5.12 -1.98
N ALA A 174 13.09 -5.84 -2.98
CA ALA A 174 14.26 -6.69 -2.86
C ALA A 174 15.52 -5.86 -2.81
N ASP A 175 15.66 -4.97 -3.78
CA ASP A 175 16.81 -4.11 -3.94
C ASP A 175 16.43 -2.89 -4.79
N ILE A 176 17.28 -1.86 -4.72
CA ILE A 176 17.29 -0.76 -5.66
C ILE A 176 18.58 -0.90 -6.47
N THR A 177 18.46 -1.05 -7.79
CA THR A 177 19.57 -1.40 -8.69
C THR A 177 19.94 -0.28 -9.67
N GLY A 178 19.15 0.80 -9.71
CA GLY A 178 19.33 1.88 -10.65
C GLY A 178 18.79 3.21 -10.14
N TYR A 179 19.31 4.30 -10.69
CA TYR A 179 18.87 5.67 -10.45
C TYR A 179 18.79 6.39 -11.79
N MET A 180 17.75 7.22 -11.95
CA MET A 180 17.49 8.07 -13.10
C MET A 180 17.14 9.48 -12.60
N PRO A 181 17.92 10.51 -12.95
CA PRO A 181 17.65 11.88 -12.55
C PRO A 181 16.44 12.49 -13.28
N PRO A 182 15.90 13.62 -12.80
CA PRO A 182 14.61 14.13 -13.24
C PRO A 182 14.53 14.49 -14.73
N TRP A 183 15.64 14.99 -15.30
CA TRP A 183 15.69 15.32 -16.73
C TRP A 183 15.76 14.06 -17.61
N GLU A 184 16.43 12.99 -17.17
CA GLU A 184 16.43 11.71 -17.88
C GLU A 184 15.05 11.04 -17.80
N ALA A 185 14.44 11.05 -16.60
CA ALA A 185 13.12 10.48 -16.33
C ALA A 185 12.01 11.16 -17.13
N TRP A 186 12.03 12.49 -17.19
CA TRP A 186 11.05 13.25 -17.96
C TRP A 186 11.11 12.96 -19.48
N CYS A 187 12.28 12.58 -19.98
CA CYS A 187 12.46 12.12 -21.37
C CYS A 187 12.38 10.59 -21.53
N HIS A 188 12.03 9.84 -20.48
CA HIS A 188 11.97 8.38 -20.53
C HIS A 188 10.56 7.91 -20.90
N GLU A 189 10.46 6.84 -21.70
CA GLU A 189 9.20 6.35 -22.25
C GLU A 189 8.24 5.77 -21.19
N HIS A 190 8.80 5.23 -20.09
CA HIS A 190 8.05 4.63 -18.99
C HIS A 190 7.98 5.49 -17.72
N ALA A 191 8.75 6.59 -17.63
CA ALA A 191 8.80 7.40 -16.41
C ALA A 191 8.04 8.71 -16.62
N GLY A 192 8.37 9.47 -17.67
CA GLY A 192 7.57 10.61 -18.17
C GLY A 192 7.30 11.79 -17.24
N PHE A 193 7.77 11.73 -15.99
CA PHE A 193 7.56 12.75 -14.96
C PHE A 193 8.92 13.34 -14.53
N TYR A 194 8.92 14.64 -14.21
CA TYR A 194 10.13 15.37 -13.80
C TYR A 194 10.47 15.11 -12.32
N GLN A 195 10.83 13.87 -11.97
CA GLN A 195 11.19 13.46 -10.62
C GLN A 195 12.32 12.45 -10.64
N ASP A 196 12.97 12.25 -9.49
CA ASP A 196 13.94 11.17 -9.36
C ASP A 196 13.21 9.82 -9.48
N PHE A 197 13.75 8.92 -10.29
CA PHE A 197 13.26 7.55 -10.43
C PHE A 197 14.37 6.57 -10.02
N TYR A 198 13.96 5.43 -9.50
CA TYR A 198 14.85 4.35 -9.14
C TYR A 198 14.36 3.03 -9.70
N GLN A 199 15.30 2.20 -10.12
CA GLN A 199 14.99 0.88 -10.60
C GLN A 199 14.85 -0.04 -9.39
N VAL A 200 13.63 -0.48 -9.12
CA VAL A 200 13.24 -1.28 -7.96
C VAL A 200 13.08 -2.73 -8.40
N GLN A 201 13.80 -3.64 -7.76
CA GLN A 201 13.60 -5.08 -7.91
C GLN A 201 12.62 -5.57 -6.83
N TRP A 202 11.58 -6.30 -7.21
CA TRP A 202 10.53 -6.72 -6.28
C TRP A 202 10.78 -8.11 -5.68
N LYS A 203 10.44 -8.31 -4.39
CA LYS A 203 10.42 -9.62 -3.70
C LYS A 203 9.09 -10.34 -3.89
N SER A 204 9.16 -11.66 -3.96
CA SER A 204 8.02 -12.57 -3.89
C SER A 204 7.58 -12.79 -2.46
N ASP A 205 6.38 -13.32 -2.33
CA ASP A 205 5.82 -13.90 -1.10
C ASP A 205 6.76 -14.94 -0.46
N LYS A 206 7.57 -15.64 -1.29
CA LYS A 206 8.60 -16.59 -0.84
C LYS A 206 9.93 -15.93 -0.50
N GLY A 207 10.00 -14.60 -0.47
CA GLY A 207 11.21 -13.83 -0.17
C GLY A 207 12.26 -13.82 -1.30
N THR A 208 12.01 -14.47 -2.44
CA THR A 208 12.91 -14.47 -3.61
C THR A 208 12.57 -13.34 -4.56
N ALA A 209 13.55 -12.72 -5.22
CA ALA A 209 13.27 -11.68 -6.22
C ALA A 209 12.37 -12.20 -7.36
N TRP A 210 11.50 -11.35 -7.91
CA TRP A 210 10.67 -11.63 -9.10
C TRP A 210 11.50 -11.73 -10.39
N ALA A 211 12.78 -12.08 -10.30
CA ALA A 211 13.79 -12.03 -11.36
C ALA A 211 13.45 -12.87 -12.61
N ARG A 212 12.36 -13.65 -12.60
CA ARG A 212 11.86 -14.40 -13.77
C ARG A 212 10.70 -13.74 -14.49
N MET A 213 10.00 -12.78 -13.87
CA MET A 213 8.88 -12.09 -14.51
C MET A 213 9.38 -10.94 -15.38
N ASN A 214 9.03 -10.96 -16.66
CA ASN A 214 9.33 -9.85 -17.54
C ASN A 214 8.31 -8.72 -17.33
N LEU A 215 8.73 -7.70 -16.58
CA LEU A 215 7.92 -6.50 -16.32
C LEU A 215 8.15 -5.39 -17.34
N SER A 216 8.99 -5.57 -18.37
CA SER A 216 9.31 -4.51 -19.34
C SER A 216 8.10 -3.94 -20.10
N LYS A 217 6.97 -4.65 -20.11
CA LYS A 217 5.73 -4.22 -20.79
C LYS A 217 4.71 -3.54 -19.86
N VAL A 218 4.97 -3.46 -18.56
CA VAL A 218 4.09 -2.72 -17.65
C VAL A 218 4.38 -1.22 -17.76
N GLU A 219 3.49 -0.38 -17.24
CA GLU A 219 3.56 1.08 -17.31
C GLU A 219 4.96 1.63 -16.95
N ASN A 220 5.49 1.19 -15.81
CA ASN A 220 6.82 1.52 -15.29
C ASN A 220 7.87 0.42 -15.55
N GLY A 221 7.70 -0.39 -16.59
CA GLY A 221 8.56 -1.56 -16.84
C GLY A 221 10.04 -1.21 -16.98
N ALA A 222 10.91 -2.00 -16.35
CA ALA A 222 12.34 -1.98 -16.64
C ALA A 222 12.71 -3.16 -17.55
N ILE A 223 13.81 -3.02 -18.30
CA ILE A 223 14.34 -4.09 -19.16
C ILE A 223 14.77 -5.30 -18.32
N GLU A 224 15.26 -5.05 -17.11
CA GLU A 224 15.66 -6.09 -16.18
C GLU A 224 14.44 -6.82 -15.60
N ALA A 225 14.47 -8.16 -15.65
CA ALA A 225 13.38 -8.97 -15.16
C ALA A 225 13.12 -8.75 -13.65
N GLY A 226 11.84 -8.72 -13.28
CA GLY A 226 11.38 -8.48 -11.92
C GLY A 226 11.57 -7.04 -11.43
N SER A 227 11.89 -6.09 -12.32
CA SER A 227 12.17 -4.71 -11.95
C SER A 227 11.23 -3.71 -12.63
N THR A 228 10.96 -2.60 -11.94
CA THR A 228 10.23 -1.43 -12.47
C THR A 228 10.96 -0.13 -12.12
N TRP A 229 10.69 0.93 -12.85
CA TRP A 229 11.12 2.29 -12.54
C TRP A 229 10.10 2.95 -11.63
N GLU A 230 10.41 3.06 -10.35
CA GLU A 230 9.54 3.69 -9.37
C GLU A 230 9.98 5.12 -9.06
N PRO A 231 9.03 6.06 -8.92
CA PRO A 231 9.37 7.42 -8.53
C PRO A 231 9.79 7.49 -7.06
N ASP A 232 10.62 8.47 -6.71
CA ASP A 232 11.15 8.62 -5.35
C ASP A 232 10.07 8.67 -4.26
N ASP A 233 8.90 9.24 -4.54
CA ASP A 233 7.79 9.33 -3.59
C ASP A 233 7.14 7.98 -3.27
N CYS A 234 7.28 6.98 -4.14
CA CYS A 234 6.87 5.59 -3.89
C CYS A 234 7.88 4.81 -3.04
N ILE A 235 9.10 5.32 -2.81
CA ILE A 235 10.14 4.60 -2.06
C ILE A 235 10.07 4.96 -0.57
N PRO A 236 9.87 3.98 0.32
CA PRO A 236 9.75 4.22 1.74
C PRO A 236 11.06 4.78 2.33
N PRO A 237 11.00 5.65 3.36
CA PRO A 237 12.19 6.21 3.99
C PRO A 237 13.16 5.17 4.57
N SER A 238 12.67 3.99 4.97
CA SER A 238 13.51 2.89 5.44
C SER A 238 14.51 2.39 4.40
N LEU A 239 14.29 2.68 3.10
CA LEU A 239 15.18 2.32 2.00
C LEU A 239 16.05 3.49 1.50
N ASP A 240 16.11 4.60 2.24
CA ASP A 240 16.91 5.77 1.85
C ASP A 240 18.40 5.41 1.71
N GLY A 241 18.93 4.45 2.48
CA GLY A 241 20.29 3.96 2.33
C GLY A 241 20.56 3.32 0.96
N MET A 242 19.66 2.45 0.49
CA MET A 242 19.76 1.82 -0.85
C MET A 242 19.64 2.87 -1.96
N ARG A 243 18.73 3.82 -1.78
CA ARG A 243 18.48 4.94 -2.70
C ARG A 243 19.72 5.81 -2.90
N LEU A 244 20.34 6.26 -1.81
CA LEU A 244 21.56 7.07 -1.84
C LEU A 244 22.75 6.30 -2.42
N ARG A 245 22.83 4.99 -2.14
CA ARG A 245 23.84 4.10 -2.72
C ARG A 245 23.76 4.07 -4.25
N GLU A 246 22.58 3.86 -4.82
CA GLU A 246 22.42 3.83 -6.28
C GLU A 246 22.61 5.19 -6.93
N LYS A 247 22.16 6.26 -6.27
CA LYS A 247 22.41 7.65 -6.72
C LYS A 247 23.91 7.94 -6.79
N THR A 248 24.67 7.52 -5.78
CA THR A 248 26.13 7.64 -5.73
C THR A 248 26.81 6.79 -6.80
N LYS A 249 26.33 5.56 -7.03
CA LYS A 249 26.85 4.69 -8.12
C LYS A 249 26.59 5.30 -9.49
N TRP A 250 25.40 5.84 -9.75
CA TRP A 250 25.09 6.55 -10.99
C TRP A 250 26.02 7.76 -11.17
N PHE A 251 26.23 8.56 -10.13
CA PHE A 251 27.11 9.72 -10.17
C PHE A 251 28.54 9.33 -10.58
N LYS A 252 29.11 8.31 -9.93
CA LYS A 252 30.45 7.79 -10.26
C LYS A 252 30.52 7.30 -11.72
N ARG A 253 29.55 6.48 -12.14
CA ARG A 253 29.48 5.96 -13.52
C ARG A 253 29.41 7.09 -14.56
N LYS A 254 28.56 8.09 -14.35
CA LYS A 254 28.41 9.23 -15.26
C LYS A 254 29.65 10.11 -15.30
N ARG A 255 30.28 10.38 -14.16
CA ARG A 255 31.53 11.13 -14.09
C ARG A 255 32.64 10.42 -14.87
N ASP A 256 32.75 9.10 -14.72
CA ASP A 256 33.73 8.29 -15.45
C ASP A 256 33.43 8.30 -16.97
N GLN A 257 32.15 8.25 -17.36
CA GLN A 257 31.73 8.35 -18.76
C GLN A 257 32.10 9.71 -19.36
N GLU A 258 31.71 10.81 -18.70
CA GLU A 258 31.99 12.18 -19.15
C GLU A 258 33.51 12.44 -19.22
N GLN A 259 34.29 11.88 -18.29
CA GLN A 259 35.75 11.95 -18.34
C GLN A 259 36.31 11.18 -19.55
N LYS A 260 35.84 9.96 -19.81
CA LYS A 260 36.26 9.17 -20.98
C LYS A 260 35.90 9.84 -22.31
N GLU A 261 34.72 10.45 -22.39
CA GLU A 261 34.29 11.20 -23.57
C GLU A 261 35.20 12.41 -23.80
N LYS A 262 35.53 13.15 -22.74
CA LYS A 262 36.48 14.28 -22.82
C LYS A 262 37.88 13.84 -23.24
N GLU A 263 38.37 12.72 -22.70
CA GLU A 263 39.66 12.13 -23.10
C GLU A 263 39.64 11.70 -24.57
N LYS A 264 38.52 11.14 -25.05
CA LYS A 264 38.31 10.76 -26.46
C LYS A 264 38.29 11.99 -27.38
N GLU A 265 37.57 13.05 -27.01
CA GLU A 265 37.54 14.31 -27.77
C GLU A 265 38.92 14.96 -27.86
N LEU A 266 39.68 14.98 -26.75
CA LEU A 266 41.06 15.46 -26.72
C LEU A 266 41.96 14.60 -27.63
N ALA A 267 41.80 13.28 -27.59
CA ALA A 267 42.55 12.37 -28.45
C ALA A 267 42.21 12.56 -29.94
N GLU A 268 40.94 12.79 -30.29
CA GLU A 268 40.49 13.07 -31.65
C GLU A 268 40.97 14.44 -32.15
N ALA A 269 40.96 15.48 -31.30
CA ALA A 269 41.52 16.80 -31.60
C ALA A 269 43.04 16.78 -31.81
N VAL A 270 43.75 15.86 -31.15
CA VAL A 270 45.18 15.62 -31.40
C VAL A 270 45.40 14.83 -32.68
N LYS A 271 44.55 13.83 -32.99
CA LYS A 271 44.63 13.03 -34.22
C LYS A 271 44.31 13.85 -35.47
N SER A 272 43.37 14.80 -35.41
CA SER A 272 42.99 15.64 -36.55
C SER A 272 44.09 16.63 -36.98
N LYS A 273 45.16 16.78 -36.19
CA LYS A 273 46.36 17.57 -36.54
C LYS A 273 47.47 16.76 -37.23
N ARG A 274 47.31 15.44 -37.42
CA ARG A 274 48.28 14.64 -38.21
C ARG A 274 47.94 14.70 -39.71
N PRO A 275 48.92 14.97 -40.59
CA PRO A 275 48.71 14.94 -42.03
C PRO A 275 48.25 13.54 -42.48
N ARG A 276 47.15 13.53 -43.25
CA ARG A 276 46.44 12.35 -43.75
C ARG A 276 47.30 11.64 -44.79
N ASN A 277 47.78 10.44 -44.47
CA ASN A 277 48.44 9.56 -45.42
C ASN A 277 47.41 8.57 -46.00
N GLU A 278 47.20 8.60 -47.30
CA GLU A 278 46.24 7.77 -48.05
C GLU A 278 46.82 6.39 -48.34
N SER A 279 46.17 5.30 -47.89
CA SER A 279 46.15 4.00 -48.58
C SER A 279 45.29 2.95 -47.85
N SER A 280 44.37 2.34 -48.62
CA SER A 280 43.87 0.94 -48.61
C SER A 280 43.31 0.30 -47.31
N SER A 281 42.37 -0.64 -47.28
CA SER A 281 41.66 -1.48 -48.28
C SER A 281 40.46 -2.16 -47.60
N ARG A 282 39.43 -2.50 -48.38
CA ARG A 282 38.15 -3.14 -48.00
C ARG A 282 38.29 -4.64 -47.64
N LEU A 283 37.43 -5.15 -46.73
CA LEU A 283 37.04 -6.56 -46.64
C LEU A 283 35.56 -6.75 -46.17
N PRO A 284 34.91 -7.91 -46.46
CA PRO A 284 33.45 -8.04 -46.67
C PRO A 284 32.63 -8.73 -45.54
N GLU A 285 31.30 -8.60 -45.63
CA GLU A 285 30.24 -9.08 -44.68
C GLU A 285 29.84 -10.57 -44.81
N PRO A 286 29.26 -11.21 -43.76
CA PRO A 286 28.69 -12.56 -43.83
C PRO A 286 27.14 -12.64 -43.90
N PRO A 287 26.56 -13.81 -44.29
CA PRO A 287 25.20 -13.93 -44.85
C PRO A 287 24.09 -14.42 -43.88
N LYS A 288 22.83 -14.28 -44.31
CA LYS A 288 21.58 -14.72 -43.64
C LYS A 288 21.17 -16.15 -44.07
N MET A 289 20.56 -16.92 -43.17
CA MET A 289 19.87 -18.19 -43.49
C MET A 289 18.47 -18.29 -42.85
N GLY A 290 17.59 -19.00 -43.55
CA GLY A 290 16.14 -19.07 -43.33
C GLY A 290 15.58 -20.38 -42.76
N ARG A 291 14.24 -20.41 -42.74
CA ARG A 291 13.28 -21.33 -42.09
C ARG A 291 13.34 -22.81 -42.53
N TYR A 292 12.79 -23.70 -41.68
CA TYR A 292 12.16 -24.96 -42.08
C TYR A 292 10.81 -25.21 -41.36
N ARG A 293 9.91 -25.88 -42.10
CA ARG A 293 8.55 -26.39 -41.77
C ARG A 293 8.56 -27.93 -41.68
N ARG A 294 7.47 -28.51 -41.15
CA ARG A 294 6.72 -29.76 -41.52
C ARG A 294 6.34 -30.59 -40.27
N ASP A 295 5.25 -31.38 -40.14
CA ASP A 295 4.03 -31.78 -40.88
C ASP A 295 3.14 -32.56 -39.87
N GLY A 296 1.81 -32.56 -39.86
CA GLY A 296 0.95 -33.25 -40.82
C GLY A 296 0.50 -34.66 -40.37
N ASN A 297 -0.57 -34.72 -39.55
CA ASN A 297 -1.67 -35.70 -39.50
C ASN A 297 -1.66 -36.99 -38.61
N PRO A 298 -2.87 -37.49 -38.22
CA PRO A 298 -3.21 -38.11 -36.91
C PRO A 298 -3.67 -39.59 -37.00
N LEU A 299 -4.00 -40.25 -35.88
CA LEU A 299 -5.24 -41.03 -35.69
C LEU A 299 -5.43 -41.67 -34.30
N MET A 300 -6.71 -41.76 -33.93
CA MET A 300 -7.32 -42.17 -32.67
C MET A 300 -7.14 -43.65 -32.29
N LYS A 301 -7.18 -43.93 -30.98
CA LYS A 301 -7.93 -45.04 -30.35
C LYS A 301 -8.00 -44.86 -28.82
N ASP A 302 -9.21 -44.63 -28.30
CA ASP A 302 -9.79 -45.22 -27.08
C ASP A 302 -10.85 -44.29 -26.48
N MET A 303 -12.08 -44.45 -26.98
CA MET A 303 -13.23 -43.60 -26.68
C MET A 303 -14.13 -44.12 -25.55
N PHE A 304 -13.64 -45.03 -24.68
CA PHE A 304 -14.51 -45.70 -23.70
C PHE A 304 -14.02 -45.72 -22.24
N LEU A 305 -13.01 -44.91 -21.86
CA LEU A 305 -12.53 -44.81 -20.48
C LEU A 305 -12.56 -43.39 -19.87
N GLN A 306 -13.18 -42.40 -20.55
CA GLN A 306 -13.16 -40.98 -20.18
C GLN A 306 -14.43 -40.50 -19.42
N ILE A 307 -14.79 -41.13 -18.32
CA ILE A 307 -15.74 -40.51 -17.38
C ILE A 307 -14.94 -40.11 -16.15
N GLY A 308 -14.54 -38.84 -16.10
CA GLY A 308 -13.91 -38.22 -14.93
C GLY A 308 -14.88 -38.08 -13.76
N HIS A 309 -14.43 -37.46 -12.67
CA HIS A 309 -15.18 -37.35 -11.40
C HIS A 309 -16.45 -36.48 -11.49
N ASP A 310 -16.65 -35.77 -12.61
CA ASP A 310 -17.89 -35.07 -12.92
C ASP A 310 -18.75 -35.93 -13.85
N PHE A 311 -19.98 -36.23 -13.43
CA PHE A 311 -20.96 -36.99 -14.22
C PHE A 311 -21.57 -36.17 -15.37
N ASP A 312 -21.26 -34.88 -15.45
CA ASP A 312 -21.68 -33.98 -16.53
C ASP A 312 -20.69 -34.08 -17.70
N LYS A 313 -21.19 -34.21 -18.93
CA LYS A 313 -20.34 -34.28 -20.13
C LYS A 313 -19.52 -32.98 -20.26
N PRO A 314 -18.20 -33.05 -20.53
CA PRO A 314 -17.40 -31.86 -20.78
C PRO A 314 -17.99 -31.06 -21.94
N HIS A 315 -18.01 -29.74 -21.80
CA HIS A 315 -18.44 -28.84 -22.87
C HIS A 315 -17.41 -28.92 -24.01
N GLU A 316 -17.83 -28.95 -25.28
CA GLU A 316 -16.92 -29.17 -26.42
C GLU A 316 -15.76 -28.15 -26.47
N GLU A 317 -15.98 -26.94 -25.93
CA GLU A 317 -15.01 -25.85 -25.86
C GLU A 317 -13.92 -26.02 -24.78
N SER A 318 -14.13 -26.86 -23.75
CA SER A 318 -13.15 -27.03 -22.65
C SER A 318 -12.02 -28.02 -22.98
N ASN A 319 -12.22 -28.88 -23.99
CA ASN A 319 -11.26 -29.94 -24.32
C ASN A 319 -9.93 -29.41 -24.87
N ASP A 320 -9.95 -28.26 -25.58
CA ASP A 320 -8.73 -27.67 -26.15
C ASP A 320 -7.81 -27.09 -25.07
N ILE A 321 -8.38 -26.54 -24.00
CA ILE A 321 -7.61 -25.84 -22.95
C ILE A 321 -6.82 -26.82 -22.07
N CYS A 322 -7.38 -28.00 -21.76
CA CYS A 322 -6.75 -28.99 -20.90
C CYS A 322 -5.71 -29.87 -21.63
N SER A 323 -5.76 -29.95 -22.97
CA SER A 323 -4.92 -30.85 -23.77
C SER A 323 -3.41 -30.57 -23.71
N GLY A 324 -3.02 -29.34 -23.37
CA GLY A 324 -1.62 -28.91 -23.26
C GLY A 324 -1.04 -28.93 -21.84
N TRP A 325 -1.81 -29.33 -20.82
CA TRP A 325 -1.34 -29.28 -19.43
C TRP A 325 -0.56 -30.55 -19.04
N PRO A 326 0.59 -30.42 -18.35
CA PRO A 326 1.36 -31.56 -17.82
C PRO A 326 0.50 -32.42 -16.89
N LYS A 327 0.41 -33.72 -17.13
CA LYS A 327 -0.39 -34.68 -16.34
C LYS A 327 0.43 -35.45 -15.32
N ARG A 328 1.75 -35.47 -15.51
CA ARG A 328 2.75 -36.09 -14.64
C ARG A 328 3.87 -35.11 -14.36
N ALA A 329 4.64 -35.38 -13.30
CA ALA A 329 5.79 -34.54 -12.97
C ALA A 329 6.82 -34.50 -14.11
N GLU A 330 6.95 -35.59 -14.87
CA GLU A 330 7.87 -35.71 -16.00
C GLU A 330 7.42 -34.92 -17.25
N ASP A 331 6.12 -34.59 -17.34
CA ASP A 331 5.55 -33.83 -18.46
C ASP A 331 5.86 -32.33 -18.34
N TYR A 332 6.36 -31.88 -17.17
CA TYR A 332 6.81 -30.50 -17.00
C TYR A 332 8.11 -30.28 -17.80
N PRO A 333 8.28 -29.13 -18.46
CA PRO A 333 9.51 -28.82 -19.18
C PRO A 333 10.73 -28.95 -18.27
N PRO A 334 11.89 -29.44 -18.76
CA PRO A 334 13.09 -29.59 -17.96
C PRO A 334 13.48 -28.28 -17.25
N GLY A 335 13.64 -28.34 -15.92
CA GLY A 335 13.97 -27.18 -15.08
C GLY A 335 12.78 -26.49 -14.40
N TYR A 336 11.55 -26.98 -14.62
CA TYR A 336 10.35 -26.53 -13.91
C TYR A 336 9.95 -27.59 -12.86
N GLY A 337 9.59 -27.15 -11.65
CA GLY A 337 9.06 -28.04 -10.61
C GLY A 337 7.60 -28.39 -10.90
N CYS A 338 7.18 -29.63 -10.62
CA CYS A 338 5.78 -30.03 -10.74
C CYS A 338 4.93 -29.35 -9.66
N ALA A 339 3.69 -29.01 -9.99
CA ALA A 339 2.68 -28.76 -8.95
C ALA A 339 2.42 -30.08 -8.19
N ASP A 340 2.05 -30.00 -6.91
CA ASP A 340 1.66 -31.17 -6.11
C ASP A 340 0.24 -30.96 -5.56
N PRO A 341 -0.79 -31.63 -6.13
CA PRO A 341 -0.69 -32.59 -7.23
C PRO A 341 -0.40 -31.93 -8.60
N PRO A 342 0.21 -32.66 -9.55
CA PRO A 342 0.56 -32.14 -10.87
C PRO A 342 -0.69 -31.90 -11.71
N GLY A 343 -1.22 -30.68 -11.68
CA GLY A 343 -2.36 -30.30 -12.49
C GLY A 343 -3.61 -31.12 -12.17
N LEU A 344 -4.10 -31.85 -13.15
CA LEU A 344 -5.34 -32.63 -13.11
C LEU A 344 -5.37 -33.59 -11.93
N CYS A 345 -6.56 -33.84 -11.37
CA CYS A 345 -6.74 -34.64 -10.15
C CYS A 345 -6.10 -36.05 -10.21
N ASN A 346 -5.86 -36.58 -11.41
CA ASN A 346 -4.98 -37.72 -11.67
C ASN A 346 -4.54 -37.73 -13.14
N SER A 347 -3.63 -38.62 -13.51
CA SER A 347 -3.08 -38.76 -14.88
C SER A 347 -4.13 -39.12 -15.95
N THR A 348 -5.35 -39.48 -15.54
CA THR A 348 -6.47 -39.88 -16.40
C THR A 348 -7.66 -38.92 -16.36
N CYS A 349 -7.65 -37.90 -15.50
CA CYS A 349 -8.72 -36.90 -15.40
C CYS A 349 -8.39 -35.72 -16.31
N ASP A 350 -9.38 -35.15 -16.98
CA ASP A 350 -9.28 -33.84 -17.64
C ASP A 350 -9.93 -32.72 -16.81
N CYS A 351 -10.28 -33.02 -15.55
CA CYS A 351 -10.82 -32.06 -14.60
C CYS A 351 -9.71 -31.15 -14.02
N MET A 352 -9.70 -29.88 -14.42
CA MET A 352 -9.08 -28.80 -13.65
C MET A 352 -10.18 -28.10 -12.84
N ASP A 353 -10.02 -28.02 -11.51
CA ASP A 353 -11.00 -27.45 -10.57
C ASP A 353 -11.37 -25.97 -10.85
N GLY A 354 -10.66 -25.30 -11.77
CA GLY A 354 -10.93 -23.93 -12.23
C GLY A 354 -11.47 -23.80 -13.67
N CYS A 355 -11.57 -24.89 -14.43
CA CYS A 355 -11.97 -24.86 -15.85
C CYS A 355 -13.41 -25.32 -16.11
N ARG A 356 -14.15 -25.76 -15.08
CA ARG A 356 -15.59 -26.00 -15.23
C ARG A 356 -16.33 -24.68 -15.41
N VAL A 357 -17.28 -24.65 -16.33
CA VAL A 357 -18.22 -23.55 -16.44
C VAL A 357 -18.96 -23.46 -15.10
N GLN A 358 -18.73 -22.38 -14.35
CA GLN A 358 -19.41 -22.18 -13.07
C GLN A 358 -20.92 -22.14 -13.32
N LYS A 359 -21.68 -22.89 -12.53
CA LYS A 359 -23.14 -22.91 -12.68
C LYS A 359 -23.68 -21.51 -12.36
N PRO A 360 -24.76 -21.04 -12.99
CA PRO A 360 -25.32 -19.71 -12.70
C PRO A 360 -25.55 -19.47 -11.21
N GLY A 361 -25.99 -20.48 -10.43
CA GLY A 361 -26.16 -20.35 -8.98
C GLY A 361 -24.87 -20.31 -8.14
N GLU A 362 -23.72 -20.66 -8.72
CA GLU A 362 -22.40 -20.52 -8.08
C GLU A 362 -21.82 -19.11 -8.30
N MET A 363 -22.15 -18.50 -9.45
CA MET A 363 -21.80 -17.12 -9.80
C MET A 363 -22.78 -16.10 -9.21
N ALA A 364 -24.07 -16.45 -9.17
CA ALA A 364 -25.15 -15.66 -8.59
C ALA A 364 -25.40 -16.10 -7.15
N LYS A 365 -24.63 -15.56 -6.21
CA LYS A 365 -25.01 -15.66 -4.79
C LYS A 365 -26.08 -14.60 -4.54
N ASN A 366 -27.30 -14.99 -4.17
CA ASN A 366 -28.40 -14.05 -3.90
C ASN A 366 -28.02 -12.92 -2.92
N TRP A 367 -27.10 -13.18 -1.99
CA TRP A 367 -26.58 -12.16 -1.08
C TRP A 367 -25.57 -11.20 -1.72
N LEU A 368 -24.87 -11.57 -2.79
CA LEU A 368 -24.04 -10.65 -3.58
C LEU A 368 -24.90 -9.72 -4.45
N GLU A 369 -26.05 -10.21 -4.91
CA GLU A 369 -26.96 -9.48 -5.78
C GLU A 369 -27.98 -8.61 -5.03
N ASP A 370 -28.04 -8.68 -3.69
CA ASP A 370 -28.90 -7.83 -2.87
C ASP A 370 -28.48 -6.34 -3.01
N PRO A 371 -29.33 -5.49 -3.62
CA PRO A 371 -29.02 -4.07 -3.80
C PRO A 371 -28.86 -3.34 -2.47
N LYS A 372 -29.56 -3.79 -1.43
CA LYS A 372 -29.47 -3.20 -0.09
C LYS A 372 -28.10 -3.43 0.50
N ARG A 373 -27.58 -4.66 0.44
CA ARG A 373 -26.23 -4.97 0.91
C ARG A 373 -25.17 -4.15 0.17
N SER A 374 -25.29 -4.03 -1.16
CA SER A 374 -24.36 -3.25 -1.96
C SER A 374 -24.40 -1.75 -1.58
N SER A 375 -25.59 -1.22 -1.32
CA SER A 375 -25.78 0.16 -0.83
C SER A 375 -25.21 0.35 0.58
N ASP A 376 -25.49 -0.56 1.51
CA ASP A 376 -25.00 -0.51 2.89
C ASP A 376 -23.46 -0.60 2.93
N ALA A 377 -22.87 -1.49 2.10
CA ALA A 377 -21.42 -1.61 1.98
C ALA A 377 -20.78 -0.35 1.38
N ALA A 378 -21.37 0.23 0.33
CA ALA A 378 -20.89 1.47 -0.26
C ALA A 378 -20.96 2.64 0.75
N MET A 379 -22.05 2.74 1.50
CA MET A 379 -22.22 3.74 2.56
C MET A 379 -21.21 3.55 3.69
N ALA A 380 -20.95 2.30 4.11
CA ALA A 380 -19.94 2.00 5.12
C ALA A 380 -18.52 2.38 4.65
N ILE A 381 -18.17 2.05 3.41
CA ILE A 381 -16.89 2.43 2.78
C ILE A 381 -16.76 3.96 2.74
N GLU A 382 -17.82 4.67 2.38
CA GLU A 382 -17.79 6.13 2.29
C GLU A 382 -17.71 6.79 3.67
N ASN A 383 -18.51 6.33 4.64
CA ASN A 383 -18.44 6.82 6.01
C ASN A 383 -17.05 6.60 6.63
N LEU A 384 -16.42 5.46 6.33
CA LEU A 384 -15.06 5.17 6.78
C LEU A 384 -14.03 6.05 6.04
N SER A 385 -14.23 6.35 4.76
CA SER A 385 -13.33 7.22 3.97
C SER A 385 -13.37 8.69 4.40
N LEU A 386 -14.50 9.15 4.94
CA LEU A 386 -14.65 10.48 5.53
C LEU A 386 -13.88 10.64 6.85
N GLN A 387 -13.53 9.54 7.54
CA GLN A 387 -12.74 9.53 8.76
C GLN A 387 -11.24 9.65 8.48
N LYS A 388 -10.84 10.68 7.72
CA LYS A 388 -9.46 10.92 7.25
C LYS A 388 -8.42 11.07 8.37
N HIS A 389 -8.85 11.28 9.61
CA HIS A 389 -7.99 11.34 10.79
C HIS A 389 -7.69 9.96 11.39
N ILE A 390 -8.42 8.92 10.98
CA ILE A 390 -8.29 7.54 11.47
C ILE A 390 -7.74 6.65 10.37
N VAL A 391 -8.27 6.77 9.15
CA VAL A 391 -7.91 5.91 8.02
C VAL A 391 -7.69 6.70 6.73
N ASN A 392 -6.75 6.23 5.92
CA ASN A 392 -6.50 6.65 4.56
C ASN A 392 -7.00 5.58 3.58
N ARG A 393 -7.85 5.98 2.63
CA ARG A 393 -8.30 5.12 1.53
C ARG A 393 -7.23 5.13 0.43
N ARG A 394 -6.58 3.99 0.20
CA ARG A 394 -5.64 3.72 -0.90
C ARG A 394 -6.31 2.86 -1.98
N GLY A 395 -5.64 2.73 -3.13
CA GLY A 395 -6.07 1.85 -4.22
C GLY A 395 -7.39 2.25 -4.88
N ALA A 396 -7.78 3.52 -4.75
CA ALA A 396 -8.94 4.06 -5.45
C ALA A 396 -8.77 4.05 -6.98
N THR A 397 -7.53 4.12 -7.46
CA THR A 397 -7.18 4.04 -8.89
C THR A 397 -7.15 2.61 -9.42
N SER A 398 -6.65 1.67 -8.62
CA SER A 398 -6.57 0.27 -9.02
C SER A 398 -7.92 -0.46 -8.93
N ASN A 399 -8.95 0.14 -8.29
CA ASN A 399 -10.16 -0.52 -7.77
C ASN A 399 -9.90 -1.53 -6.64
N TRP A 400 -8.70 -1.50 -6.05
CA TRP A 400 -8.37 -2.28 -4.85
C TRP A 400 -8.46 -1.38 -3.63
N HIS A 401 -9.69 -0.98 -3.27
CA HIS A 401 -9.90 -0.12 -2.11
C HIS A 401 -9.35 -0.77 -0.84
N ARG A 402 -8.29 -0.17 -0.29
CA ARG A 402 -7.71 -0.56 0.98
C ARG A 402 -7.77 0.63 1.92
N PHE A 403 -8.24 0.40 3.14
CA PHE A 403 -8.10 1.38 4.22
C PHE A 403 -6.84 1.06 5.01
N GLU A 404 -5.97 2.04 5.15
CA GLU A 404 -4.78 1.98 5.99
C GLU A 404 -4.96 2.94 7.17
N ALA A 405 -4.60 2.53 8.38
CA ALA A 405 -4.59 3.45 9.50
C ALA A 405 -3.61 4.60 9.21
N VAL A 406 -4.00 5.84 9.51
CA VAL A 406 -3.12 7.00 9.35
C VAL A 406 -1.92 6.82 10.26
N GLN A 407 -0.76 6.47 9.71
CA GLN A 407 0.51 6.38 10.44
C GLN A 407 0.99 7.78 10.81
N THR A 408 0.59 8.29 11.97
CA THR A 408 1.23 9.48 12.54
C THR A 408 2.64 9.10 12.98
N ARG A 409 3.67 9.76 12.42
CA ARG A 409 5.09 9.59 12.78
C ARG A 409 5.27 9.59 14.31
N HIS A 410 6.06 8.62 14.81
CA HIS A 410 6.62 8.49 16.17
C HIS A 410 5.82 9.17 17.29
N THR A 411 4.98 8.36 17.93
CA THR A 411 3.90 8.77 18.82
C THR A 411 4.36 9.06 20.25
N ASP A 412 3.54 9.82 20.98
CA ASP A 412 3.57 9.97 22.44
C ASP A 412 3.17 8.62 23.08
N GLN A 413 4.05 7.61 22.96
CA GLN A 413 3.86 6.23 23.42
C GLN A 413 3.58 6.15 24.94
N MET A 414 3.79 7.24 25.69
CA MET A 414 3.63 7.30 27.13
C MET A 414 2.22 6.91 27.63
N LYS A 415 1.18 7.01 26.78
CA LYS A 415 -0.21 6.72 27.16
C LYS A 415 -0.70 5.32 26.78
N MET A 416 0.01 4.61 25.91
CA MET A 416 -0.35 3.23 25.54
C MET A 416 -0.29 2.24 26.73
N PRO A 417 0.72 2.30 27.62
CA PRO A 417 0.79 1.39 28.77
C PRO A 417 -0.44 1.48 29.68
N GLY A 418 -0.99 2.68 29.89
CA GLY A 418 -2.19 2.89 30.72
C GLY A 418 -3.42 2.17 30.15
N ALA A 419 -3.70 2.36 28.86
CA ALA A 419 -4.81 1.69 28.19
C ALA A 419 -4.64 0.16 28.16
N ASN A 420 -3.43 -0.33 27.85
CA ASN A 420 -3.13 -1.76 27.81
C ASN A 420 -3.21 -2.43 29.18
N ASN A 421 -2.76 -1.75 30.24
CA ASN A 421 -2.86 -2.25 31.61
C ASN A 421 -4.33 -2.31 32.05
N PHE A 422 -5.14 -1.30 31.72
CA PHE A 422 -6.56 -1.31 32.07
C PHE A 422 -7.34 -2.37 31.27
N CYS A 423 -6.98 -2.57 29.99
CA CYS A 423 -7.50 -3.66 29.17
C CYS A 423 -7.24 -5.02 29.83
N LYS A 424 -6.03 -5.23 30.37
CA LYS A 424 -5.67 -6.46 31.10
C LYS A 424 -6.59 -6.72 32.29
N VAL A 425 -6.93 -5.69 33.06
CA VAL A 425 -7.86 -5.80 34.20
C VAL A 425 -9.24 -6.28 33.76
N LEU A 426 -9.75 -5.75 32.65
CA LEU A 426 -11.04 -6.17 32.08
C LEU A 426 -10.98 -7.62 31.59
N GLU A 427 -9.93 -8.00 30.85
CA GLU A 427 -9.71 -9.37 30.37
C GLU A 427 -9.63 -10.37 31.54
N GLU A 428 -8.88 -10.05 32.60
CA GLU A 428 -8.78 -10.86 33.81
C GLU A 428 -10.12 -10.96 34.55
N SER A 429 -10.88 -9.86 34.61
CA SER A 429 -12.20 -9.82 35.22
C SER A 429 -13.20 -10.71 34.48
N VAL A 430 -13.21 -10.68 33.14
CA VAL A 430 -14.03 -11.58 32.32
C VAL A 430 -13.66 -13.03 32.59
N ARG A 431 -12.36 -13.38 32.54
CA ARG A 431 -11.90 -14.76 32.82
C ARG A 431 -12.30 -15.20 34.23
N SER A 432 -12.24 -14.32 35.23
CA SER A 432 -12.65 -14.62 36.59
C SER A 432 -14.16 -14.86 36.72
N VAL A 433 -14.99 -14.08 36.00
CA VAL A 433 -16.45 -14.26 36.00
C VAL A 433 -16.84 -15.57 35.31
N LEU A 434 -16.20 -15.91 34.18
CA LEU A 434 -16.47 -17.15 33.43
C LEU A 434 -16.11 -18.43 34.20
N LYS A 435 -15.16 -18.34 35.14
CA LYS A 435 -14.82 -19.44 36.06
C LYS A 435 -15.91 -19.75 37.09
N ASN A 436 -16.94 -18.91 37.24
CA ASN A 436 -18.03 -19.10 38.20
C ASN A 436 -19.36 -18.60 37.61
N LEU A 437 -19.77 -19.15 36.46
CA LEU A 437 -20.96 -18.74 35.74
C LEU A 437 -22.24 -19.23 36.46
N PRO A 438 -23.12 -18.36 36.97
CA PRO A 438 -24.36 -18.81 37.61
C PRO A 438 -25.33 -19.39 36.59
N VAL A 439 -25.93 -20.55 36.88
CA VAL A 439 -26.92 -21.19 35.99
C VAL A 439 -28.09 -20.25 35.63
N LEU A 440 -28.51 -19.43 36.59
CA LEU A 440 -29.59 -18.45 36.41
C LEU A 440 -29.30 -17.46 35.27
N ALA A 441 -28.03 -17.18 34.97
CA ALA A 441 -27.64 -16.29 33.89
C ALA A 441 -27.83 -16.92 32.49
N LEU A 442 -27.99 -18.24 32.40
CA LEU A 442 -28.16 -18.98 31.13
C LEU A 442 -29.61 -19.40 30.84
N GLN A 443 -30.57 -19.06 31.71
CA GLN A 443 -31.98 -19.40 31.54
C GLN A 443 -32.65 -18.52 30.47
N GLN A 444 -33.63 -19.08 29.75
CA GLN A 444 -34.25 -18.49 28.53
C GLN A 444 -34.85 -17.09 28.69
N ASN A 445 -35.16 -16.65 29.92
CA ASN A 445 -35.76 -15.34 30.18
C ASN A 445 -34.72 -14.24 30.48
N GLY A 446 -33.43 -14.58 30.50
CA GLY A 446 -32.34 -13.62 30.72
C GLY A 446 -31.78 -13.04 29.43
N ASP A 447 -31.08 -11.90 29.53
CA ASP A 447 -30.28 -11.38 28.43
C ASP A 447 -29.27 -12.42 27.96
N SER A 448 -29.12 -12.55 26.64
CA SER A 448 -28.26 -13.57 26.05
C SER A 448 -26.80 -13.41 26.49
N VAL A 449 -26.20 -14.50 26.99
CA VAL A 449 -24.80 -14.52 27.41
C VAL A 449 -23.92 -14.84 26.20
N ARG A 450 -23.06 -13.88 25.82
CA ARG A 450 -22.04 -14.04 24.78
C ARG A 450 -20.66 -13.87 25.38
N ILE A 451 -19.76 -14.82 25.14
CA ILE A 451 -18.40 -14.71 25.63
C ILE A 451 -17.62 -13.76 24.70
N PRO A 452 -17.06 -12.64 25.20
CA PRO A 452 -16.36 -11.67 24.38
C PRO A 452 -15.01 -12.24 23.94
N ALA A 453 -14.89 -12.61 22.66
CA ALA A 453 -13.65 -13.15 22.09
C ALA A 453 -12.46 -12.19 22.27
N CYS A 454 -12.70 -10.88 22.22
CA CYS A 454 -11.65 -9.88 22.42
C CYS A 454 -11.04 -9.95 23.84
N ALA A 455 -11.75 -10.48 24.84
CA ALA A 455 -11.20 -10.66 26.18
C ALA A 455 -10.22 -11.86 26.28
N LEU A 456 -10.22 -12.73 25.28
CA LEU A 456 -9.54 -14.02 25.29
C LEU A 456 -8.43 -14.10 24.24
N ASN A 457 -8.62 -13.46 23.09
CA ASN A 457 -7.63 -13.39 22.02
C ASN A 457 -6.36 -12.66 22.47
N LYS A 458 -5.24 -12.97 21.80
CA LYS A 458 -3.99 -12.24 22.01
C LYS A 458 -4.21 -10.75 21.70
N ARG A 459 -3.41 -9.90 22.33
CA ARG A 459 -3.53 -8.43 22.18
C ARG A 459 -3.33 -7.93 20.76
N THR A 460 -2.59 -8.68 19.95
CA THR A 460 -2.33 -8.40 18.54
C THR A 460 -3.45 -8.89 17.62
N GLU A 461 -4.41 -9.66 18.15
CA GLU A 461 -5.44 -10.38 17.40
C GLU A 461 -6.83 -9.89 17.82
N ASP A 462 -7.23 -8.70 17.38
CA ASP A 462 -8.56 -8.12 17.70
C ASP A 462 -9.65 -8.47 16.68
N TYR A 463 -9.47 -9.60 15.99
CA TYR A 463 -10.42 -10.06 14.97
C TYR A 463 -11.63 -10.73 15.64
N VAL A 464 -12.80 -10.60 15.00
CA VAL A 464 -13.98 -11.38 15.37
C VAL A 464 -13.74 -12.85 14.93
N PRO A 465 -14.00 -13.84 15.80
CA PRO A 465 -13.86 -15.25 15.44
C PRO A 465 -14.79 -15.59 14.27
N VAL A 466 -14.33 -16.47 13.38
CA VAL A 466 -15.15 -16.99 12.28
C VAL A 466 -16.21 -17.93 12.82
N ARG A 467 -15.87 -18.70 13.85
CA ARG A 467 -16.78 -19.62 14.53
C ARG A 467 -16.46 -19.68 16.02
N VAL A 468 -17.51 -19.77 16.82
CA VAL A 468 -17.41 -20.03 18.27
C VAL A 468 -18.07 -21.37 18.53
N GLN A 469 -17.31 -22.33 19.09
CA GLN A 469 -17.80 -23.70 19.24
C GLN A 469 -17.49 -24.26 20.64
N LEU A 470 -18.30 -25.22 21.09
CA LEU A 470 -17.96 -26.03 22.26
C LEU A 470 -16.89 -27.03 21.83
N SER A 471 -15.91 -27.27 22.69
CA SER A 471 -14.89 -28.29 22.44
C SER A 471 -15.54 -29.64 22.11
N GLN A 472 -15.01 -30.37 21.12
CA GLN A 472 -15.61 -31.60 20.61
C GLN A 472 -15.80 -32.67 21.70
N THR A 473 -14.89 -32.69 22.68
CA THR A 473 -14.91 -33.63 23.81
C THR A 473 -15.80 -33.18 24.96
N SER A 474 -16.49 -32.03 24.84
CA SER A 474 -17.26 -31.47 25.94
C SER A 474 -18.61 -32.18 26.11
N ALA A 475 -18.78 -32.83 27.28
CA ALA A 475 -20.07 -33.34 27.74
C ALA A 475 -21.15 -32.23 27.83
N ALA A 476 -20.75 -30.96 27.82
CA ALA A 476 -21.63 -29.80 27.85
C ALA A 476 -22.63 -29.75 26.68
N ARG A 477 -22.28 -30.33 25.52
CA ARG A 477 -23.18 -30.37 24.35
C ARG A 477 -24.54 -31.04 24.63
N GLN A 478 -24.65 -31.83 25.69
CA GLN A 478 -25.90 -32.49 26.10
C GLN A 478 -26.87 -31.55 26.84
N TRP A 479 -26.36 -30.48 27.45
CA TRP A 479 -27.14 -29.60 28.33
C TRP A 479 -26.92 -28.10 28.06
N LEU A 480 -26.01 -27.75 27.16
CA LEU A 480 -25.63 -26.39 26.79
C LEU A 480 -25.64 -26.26 25.25
N CYS A 481 -26.39 -25.29 24.76
CA CYS A 481 -26.40 -24.87 23.38
C CYS A 481 -25.54 -23.61 23.24
N LEU A 482 -24.59 -23.64 22.31
CA LEU A 482 -23.80 -22.49 21.88
C LEU A 482 -24.11 -22.24 20.41
N SER A 483 -24.70 -21.10 20.11
CA SER A 483 -24.95 -20.67 18.74
C SER A 483 -23.62 -20.37 18.05
N GLU A 484 -23.32 -21.08 16.97
CA GLU A 484 -22.07 -20.90 16.22
C GLU A 484 -22.01 -19.54 15.49
N GLU A 485 -23.17 -18.98 15.12
CA GLU A 485 -23.27 -17.72 14.37
C GLU A 485 -23.04 -16.49 15.24
N ASP A 486 -23.63 -16.48 16.44
CA ASP A 486 -23.66 -15.28 17.28
C ASP A 486 -23.12 -15.48 18.70
N GLY A 487 -22.53 -16.65 18.97
CA GLY A 487 -21.84 -16.97 20.22
C GLY A 487 -22.73 -17.00 21.46
N LYS A 488 -24.05 -17.04 21.30
CA LYS A 488 -25.00 -17.08 22.41
C LYS A 488 -24.99 -18.42 23.13
N LEU A 489 -24.86 -18.38 24.44
CA LEU A 489 -25.02 -19.53 25.33
C LEU A 489 -26.46 -19.62 25.85
N SER A 490 -27.03 -20.82 25.79
CA SER A 490 -28.35 -21.14 26.36
C SER A 490 -28.39 -22.57 26.89
N LEU A 491 -29.22 -22.83 27.90
CA LEU A 491 -29.39 -24.19 28.44
C LEU A 491 -30.29 -25.03 27.54
N ILE A 492 -29.94 -26.31 27.41
CA ILE A 492 -30.80 -27.35 26.84
C ILE A 492 -31.47 -28.08 28.00
N GLY A 493 -32.80 -28.10 28.03
CA GLY A 493 -33.58 -28.80 29.05
C GLY A 493 -33.35 -28.25 30.47
N LYS A 494 -33.08 -29.14 31.44
CA LYS A 494 -32.92 -28.80 32.86
C LYS A 494 -31.52 -28.31 33.25
N GLY A 495 -30.58 -28.24 32.30
CA GLY A 495 -29.17 -27.94 32.56
C GLY A 495 -28.33 -29.19 32.90
N PRO A 496 -27.11 -29.01 33.44
CA PRO A 496 -26.18 -30.11 33.69
C PRO A 496 -26.66 -31.07 34.79
N PRO A 497 -26.22 -32.34 34.75
CA PRO A 497 -26.61 -33.35 35.73
C PRO A 497 -26.00 -33.13 37.13
N SER A 498 -24.90 -32.39 37.22
CA SER A 498 -24.18 -32.11 38.47
C SER A 498 -23.55 -30.73 38.45
N TRP A 499 -23.19 -30.23 39.65
CA TRP A 499 -22.60 -28.91 39.85
C TRP A 499 -21.34 -29.03 40.71
N PRO A 500 -20.24 -28.30 40.40
CA PRO A 500 -20.05 -27.45 39.24
C PRO A 500 -19.91 -28.23 37.92
N ALA A 501 -20.35 -27.64 36.80
CA ALA A 501 -20.30 -28.25 35.48
C ALA A 501 -19.29 -27.51 34.58
N PRO A 502 -18.08 -28.06 34.33
CA PRO A 502 -17.10 -27.44 33.47
C PRO A 502 -17.49 -27.59 31.99
N PHE A 503 -17.16 -26.57 31.20
CA PHE A 503 -17.24 -26.63 29.75
C PHE A 503 -16.15 -25.77 29.12
N ARG A 504 -15.79 -26.09 27.88
CA ARG A 504 -14.71 -25.40 27.15
C ARG A 504 -15.25 -24.80 25.87
N VAL A 505 -14.99 -23.52 25.66
CA VAL A 505 -15.34 -22.78 24.44
C VAL A 505 -14.07 -22.50 23.65
N GLU A 506 -14.14 -22.76 22.35
CA GLU A 506 -13.07 -22.58 21.38
C GLU A 506 -13.45 -21.48 20.40
N PHE A 507 -12.54 -20.52 20.19
CA PHE A 507 -12.65 -19.43 19.24
C PHE A 507 -11.81 -19.75 18.02
N VAL A 508 -12.48 -19.97 16.89
CA VAL A 508 -11.87 -20.45 15.66
C VAL A 508 -11.71 -19.29 14.68
N HIS A 509 -10.49 -19.14 14.17
CA HIS A 509 -10.13 -18.15 13.16
C HIS A 509 -9.64 -18.86 11.90
N LEU A 510 -9.73 -18.16 10.77
CA LEU A 510 -9.11 -18.61 9.52
C LEU A 510 -7.82 -17.83 9.34
N ASP A 511 -6.70 -18.57 9.26
CA ASP A 511 -5.40 -18.01 8.86
C ASP A 511 -4.97 -18.72 7.57
N GLY A 512 -5.12 -18.00 6.45
CA GLY A 512 -4.98 -18.56 5.11
C GLY A 512 -5.99 -19.68 4.83
N SER A 513 -5.50 -20.82 4.36
CA SER A 513 -6.29 -22.04 4.13
C SER A 513 -6.47 -22.91 5.38
N THR A 514 -5.85 -22.53 6.51
CA THR A 514 -5.86 -23.34 7.73
C THR A 514 -6.82 -22.77 8.78
N VAL A 515 -7.59 -23.67 9.38
CA VAL A 515 -8.43 -23.35 10.53
C VAL A 515 -7.56 -23.37 11.78
N VAL A 516 -7.38 -22.22 12.42
CA VAL A 516 -6.56 -22.08 13.63
C VAL A 516 -7.48 -21.79 14.82
N VAL A 517 -7.35 -22.58 15.89
CA VAL A 517 -7.99 -22.26 17.18
C VAL A 517 -7.15 -21.17 17.84
N ALA A 518 -7.63 -19.92 17.81
CA ALA A 518 -6.85 -18.79 18.30
C ALA A 518 -6.93 -18.64 19.83
N ALA A 519 -8.08 -18.96 20.41
CA ALA A 519 -8.29 -18.85 21.85
C ALA A 519 -9.19 -19.96 22.39
N VAL A 520 -8.94 -20.32 23.64
CA VAL A 520 -9.70 -21.33 24.40
C VAL A 520 -10.01 -20.74 25.77
N VAL A 521 -11.23 -20.93 26.26
CA VAL A 521 -11.62 -20.58 27.62
C VAL A 521 -12.30 -21.74 28.31
N ASP A 522 -11.81 -22.03 29.52
CA ASP A 522 -12.44 -22.96 30.44
C ASP A 522 -13.43 -22.20 31.31
N CYS A 523 -14.69 -22.60 31.22
CA CYS A 523 -15.81 -22.03 31.94
C CYS A 523 -16.38 -23.05 32.92
N MET A 524 -17.08 -22.56 33.94
CA MET A 524 -17.70 -23.42 34.94
C MET A 524 -19.08 -22.90 35.30
N VAL A 525 -20.12 -23.69 35.01
CA VAL A 525 -21.48 -23.35 35.44
C VAL A 525 -21.67 -23.83 36.87
N THR A 526 -22.24 -22.99 37.72
CA THR A 526 -22.44 -23.23 39.15
C THR A 526 -23.89 -22.93 39.56
N ASN A 527 -24.36 -23.56 40.63
CA ASN A 527 -25.69 -23.30 41.20
C ASN A 527 -25.69 -22.14 42.21
N THR A 528 -24.70 -21.24 42.14
CA THR A 528 -24.62 -20.09 43.04
C THR A 528 -25.64 -19.02 42.66
N GLN A 529 -26.16 -18.30 43.64
CA GLN A 529 -26.90 -17.05 43.41
C GLN A 529 -26.00 -15.82 43.38
N GLN A 530 -24.71 -15.98 43.71
CA GLN A 530 -23.76 -14.88 43.66
C GLN A 530 -23.62 -14.38 42.21
N LYS A 531 -23.58 -13.06 42.05
CA LYS A 531 -23.37 -12.38 40.77
C LYS A 531 -21.92 -11.88 40.70
N PRO A 532 -20.93 -12.74 40.34
CA PRO A 532 -19.51 -12.39 40.42
C PRO A 532 -19.13 -11.18 39.55
N TRP A 533 -19.93 -10.85 38.54
CA TRP A 533 -19.71 -9.66 37.72
C TRP A 533 -19.97 -8.35 38.47
N LEU A 534 -20.76 -8.34 39.56
CA LEU A 534 -20.97 -7.14 40.37
C LEU A 534 -19.71 -6.76 41.15
N SER A 535 -19.03 -7.73 41.75
CA SER A 535 -17.73 -7.49 42.40
C SER A 535 -16.63 -7.16 41.38
N ALA A 536 -16.67 -7.77 40.20
CA ALA A 536 -15.80 -7.42 39.08
C ALA A 536 -16.02 -5.97 38.63
N SER A 537 -17.27 -5.51 38.49
CA SER A 537 -17.59 -4.10 38.17
C SER A 537 -16.97 -3.12 39.17
N ALA A 538 -17.06 -3.42 40.47
CA ALA A 538 -16.46 -2.57 41.50
C ALA A 538 -14.92 -2.54 41.36
N THR A 539 -14.30 -3.68 41.07
CA THR A 539 -12.85 -3.77 40.84
C THR A 539 -12.41 -2.99 39.61
N ILE A 540 -13.12 -3.15 38.48
CA ILE A 540 -12.88 -2.42 37.24
C ILE A 540 -13.01 -0.91 37.48
N ALA A 541 -14.08 -0.47 38.15
CA ALA A 541 -14.30 0.94 38.44
C ALA A 541 -13.25 1.53 39.37
N ALA A 542 -12.82 0.80 40.40
CA ALA A 542 -11.74 1.22 41.29
C ALA A 542 -10.43 1.42 40.53
N ARG A 543 -10.07 0.47 39.64
CA ARG A 543 -8.89 0.60 38.78
C ARG A 543 -9.03 1.75 37.77
N PHE A 544 -10.20 1.91 37.18
CA PHE A 544 -10.47 3.01 36.25
C PHE A 544 -10.26 4.37 36.92
N MET A 545 -10.78 4.57 38.15
CA MET A 545 -10.66 5.83 38.89
C MET A 545 -9.22 6.17 39.31
N ASP A 546 -8.30 5.19 39.32
CA ASP A 546 -6.89 5.42 39.63
C ASP A 546 -6.14 5.99 38.41
N VAL A 547 -6.14 7.31 38.31
CA VAL A 547 -5.48 8.04 37.20
C VAL A 547 -3.97 7.84 37.20
N ALA A 548 -3.36 7.59 38.36
CA ALA A 548 -1.92 7.42 38.49
C ALA A 548 -1.47 6.06 37.90
N LEU A 549 -2.23 4.99 38.16
CA LEU A 549 -1.91 3.66 37.63
C LEU A 549 -2.24 3.51 36.14
N TYR A 550 -3.25 4.23 35.64
CA TYR A 550 -3.73 4.10 34.27
C TYR A 550 -3.84 5.48 33.58
N PRO A 551 -2.69 6.10 33.24
CA PRO A 551 -2.68 7.40 32.57
C PRO A 551 -3.30 7.28 31.17
N MET A 552 -4.43 7.96 30.97
CA MET A 552 -5.17 8.02 29.71
C MET A 552 -5.56 9.47 29.42
N SER A 553 -5.79 9.80 28.15
CA SER A 553 -6.28 11.13 27.78
C SER A 553 -7.66 11.40 28.39
N ARG A 554 -7.97 12.67 28.67
CA ARG A 554 -9.28 13.08 29.22
C ARG A 554 -10.44 12.60 28.35
N ASN A 555 -10.30 12.69 27.03
CA ASN A 555 -11.32 12.27 26.07
C ASN A 555 -11.51 10.74 26.09
N ALA A 556 -10.42 9.98 26.09
CA ALA A 556 -10.47 8.53 26.23
C ALA A 556 -11.20 8.12 27.52
N ARG A 557 -10.87 8.75 28.65
CA ARG A 557 -11.55 8.50 29.92
C ARG A 557 -13.03 8.85 29.87
N ALA A 558 -13.42 9.95 29.23
CA ALA A 558 -14.83 10.32 29.09
C ALA A 558 -15.64 9.25 28.33
N VAL A 559 -15.12 8.78 27.19
CA VAL A 559 -15.76 7.70 26.41
C VAL A 559 -15.85 6.42 27.23
N LEU A 560 -14.76 6.00 27.86
CA LEU A 560 -14.74 4.79 28.70
C LEU A 560 -15.71 4.90 29.88
N GLN A 561 -15.80 6.07 30.51
CA GLN A 561 -16.74 6.34 31.60
C GLN A 561 -18.19 6.20 31.13
N GLU A 562 -18.52 6.66 29.91
CA GLU A 562 -19.86 6.53 29.33
C GLU A 562 -20.29 5.06 29.13
N HIS A 563 -19.35 4.18 28.82
CA HIS A 563 -19.62 2.75 28.76
C HIS A 563 -19.65 2.11 30.14
N LEU A 564 -18.67 2.39 31.00
CA LEU A 564 -18.58 1.83 32.35
C LEU A 564 -19.76 2.25 33.24
N GLN A 565 -20.34 3.43 33.03
CA GLN A 565 -21.52 3.87 33.79
C GLN A 565 -22.76 2.99 33.55
N LYS A 566 -22.76 2.15 32.51
CA LYS A 566 -23.83 1.18 32.23
C LYS A 566 -23.80 0.00 33.20
N ILE A 567 -22.65 -0.30 33.80
CA ILE A 567 -22.46 -1.42 34.76
C ILE A 567 -22.07 -0.96 36.17
N PHE A 568 -21.67 0.30 36.34
CA PHE A 568 -21.25 0.87 37.62
C PHE A 568 -21.80 2.30 37.78
N SER A 569 -22.27 2.66 38.96
CA SER A 569 -22.67 4.03 39.29
C SER A 569 -21.49 4.76 39.92
N PHE A 570 -20.88 5.69 39.19
CA PHE A 570 -19.77 6.49 39.70
C PHE A 570 -20.20 7.45 40.82
N GLU A 571 -21.46 7.89 40.82
CA GLU A 571 -22.03 8.76 41.85
C GLU A 571 -22.18 8.02 43.19
N THR A 572 -22.83 6.85 43.18
CA THR A 572 -23.05 6.05 44.39
C THR A 572 -21.91 5.09 44.71
N LYS A 573 -20.88 5.04 43.86
CA LYS A 573 -19.74 4.11 43.92
C LYS A 573 -20.16 2.64 44.09
N ALA A 574 -21.26 2.26 43.45
CA ALA A 574 -21.83 0.92 43.54
C ALA A 574 -22.01 0.28 42.16
N ALA A 575 -21.81 -1.03 42.07
CA ALA A 575 -22.13 -1.79 40.86
C ALA A 575 -23.65 -1.76 40.61
N LYS A 576 -24.06 -1.58 39.35
CA LYS A 576 -25.48 -1.62 38.97
C LYS A 576 -25.93 -3.07 38.86
N GLU A 577 -27.16 -3.37 39.30
CA GLU A 577 -27.77 -4.68 39.11
C GLU A 577 -28.16 -4.89 37.64
N VAL A 578 -27.20 -5.34 36.83
CA VAL A 578 -27.41 -5.72 35.43
C VAL A 578 -27.29 -7.24 35.27
N SER A 579 -27.88 -7.77 34.20
CA SER A 579 -27.69 -9.17 33.80
C SER A 579 -26.23 -9.43 33.40
N LEU A 580 -25.82 -10.69 33.41
CA LEU A 580 -24.49 -11.07 32.94
C LEU A 580 -24.29 -10.79 31.45
N GLY A 581 -25.29 -11.10 30.61
CA GLY A 581 -25.21 -10.84 29.16
C GLY A 581 -24.94 -9.36 28.88
N ARG A 582 -25.71 -8.46 29.52
CA ARG A 582 -25.51 -7.02 29.39
C ARG A 582 -24.15 -6.56 29.92
N TRP A 583 -23.68 -7.16 31.01
CA TRP A 583 -22.36 -6.85 31.56
C TRP A 583 -21.24 -7.22 30.58
N LEU A 584 -21.29 -8.42 29.99
CA LEU A 584 -20.30 -8.88 29.00
C LEU A 584 -20.30 -8.00 27.75
N ASP A 585 -21.48 -7.59 27.25
CA ASP A 585 -21.58 -6.67 26.11
C ASP A 585 -20.90 -5.33 26.39
N VAL A 586 -21.09 -4.76 27.59
CA VAL A 586 -20.45 -3.50 27.96
C VAL A 586 -18.94 -3.67 28.07
N VAL A 587 -18.48 -4.76 28.70
CA VAL A 587 -17.05 -5.04 28.85
C VAL A 587 -16.37 -5.31 27.51
N ASP A 588 -17.03 -6.02 26.58
CA ASP A 588 -16.56 -6.22 25.20
C ASP A 588 -16.28 -4.88 24.52
N ILE A 589 -17.26 -3.96 24.58
CA ILE A 589 -17.13 -2.62 23.99
C ILE A 589 -15.97 -1.85 24.63
N VAL A 590 -15.83 -1.91 25.97
CA VAL A 590 -14.74 -1.21 26.67
C VAL A 590 -13.36 -1.79 26.28
N ILE A 591 -13.22 -3.11 26.17
CA ILE A 591 -11.97 -3.76 25.73
C ILE A 591 -11.60 -3.31 24.31
N ARG A 592 -12.54 -3.38 23.37
CA ARG A 592 -12.31 -2.93 21.98
C ARG A 592 -11.95 -1.45 21.92
N THR A 593 -12.62 -0.62 22.74
CA THR A 593 -12.35 0.82 22.82
C THR A 593 -10.93 1.07 23.34
N LEU A 594 -10.48 0.33 24.35
CA LEU A 594 -9.10 0.44 24.87
C LEU A 594 -8.05 0.00 23.87
N ARG A 595 -8.28 -1.11 23.17
CA ARG A 595 -7.41 -1.57 22.08
C ARG A 595 -7.34 -0.55 20.96
N THR A 596 -8.48 0.04 20.61
CA THR A 596 -8.55 1.14 19.64
C THR A 596 -7.83 2.38 20.13
N ILE A 597 -8.01 2.81 21.37
CA ILE A 597 -7.31 3.98 21.95
C ILE A 597 -5.80 3.76 21.97
N ALA A 598 -5.34 2.53 22.20
CA ALA A 598 -3.93 2.21 22.10
C ALA A 598 -3.39 2.38 20.67
N MET A 599 -4.26 2.25 19.65
CA MET A 599 -3.88 2.37 18.24
C MET A 599 -4.19 3.74 17.60
N VAL A 600 -5.22 4.45 18.09
CA VAL A 600 -5.83 5.62 17.44
C VAL A 600 -5.58 6.90 18.23
N HIS A 601 -5.09 7.92 17.55
CA HIS A 601 -4.90 9.26 18.08
C HIS A 601 -6.24 9.98 18.19
N VAL A 602 -6.82 10.04 19.39
CA VAL A 602 -7.90 11.01 19.65
C VAL A 602 -7.26 12.40 19.77
N LYS A 603 -7.07 13.09 18.64
CA LYS A 603 -6.75 14.53 18.65
C LYS A 603 -7.90 15.23 19.40
N SER A 604 -7.57 16.05 20.39
CA SER A 604 -8.57 16.87 21.07
C SER A 604 -8.95 18.01 20.14
N ASP A 605 -10.22 18.13 19.78
CA ASP A 605 -10.77 19.25 19.00
C ASP A 605 -10.54 20.62 19.65
N ALA A 606 -10.07 20.66 20.90
CA ALA A 606 -9.75 21.90 21.61
C ALA A 606 -8.55 22.66 21.02
N GLN A 607 -7.77 22.09 20.10
CA GLN A 607 -6.64 22.80 19.45
C GLN A 607 -6.98 23.41 18.09
N THR A 608 -8.13 23.08 17.47
CA THR A 608 -8.55 23.68 16.19
C THR A 608 -9.41 24.93 16.36
N SER A 609 -9.91 25.22 17.57
CA SER A 609 -10.55 26.50 17.90
C SER A 609 -9.50 27.57 18.25
N ARG A 610 -8.58 27.87 17.32
CA ARG A 610 -7.83 29.12 17.40
C ARG A 610 -8.86 30.25 17.14
N PRO A 611 -9.13 31.14 18.10
CA PRO A 611 -10.03 32.26 17.84
C PRO A 611 -9.49 33.05 16.64
N PRO A 612 -10.36 33.51 15.72
CA PRO A 612 -9.91 34.27 14.56
C PRO A 612 -9.10 35.48 15.04
N PRO A 613 -8.01 35.83 14.33
CA PRO A 613 -7.21 36.99 14.69
C PRO A 613 -8.12 38.23 14.75
N ALA A 614 -8.06 38.96 15.86
CA ALA A 614 -8.92 40.10 16.19
C ALA A 614 -8.83 41.30 15.22
N ALA A 615 -8.13 41.18 14.09
CA ALA A 615 -7.82 42.26 13.17
C ALA A 615 -8.85 42.46 12.04
N ALA A 616 -9.92 41.68 11.94
CA ALA A 616 -10.86 41.75 10.81
C ALA A 616 -12.22 42.45 11.11
N VAL A 617 -12.44 43.01 12.30
CA VAL A 617 -13.73 43.67 12.65
C VAL A 617 -13.64 45.21 12.66
N ALA A 618 -12.46 45.80 12.45
CA ALA A 618 -12.28 47.27 12.49
C ALA A 618 -12.39 48.00 11.13
N ARG A 619 -13.01 47.40 10.11
CA ARG A 619 -13.33 48.08 8.84
C ARG A 619 -14.76 47.79 8.39
N ALA A 620 -15.70 48.14 9.25
CA ALA A 620 -17.10 48.38 8.89
C ALA A 620 -17.71 49.33 9.93
N ARG A 621 -17.16 50.54 10.00
CA ARG A 621 -17.83 51.75 10.52
C ARG A 621 -17.30 52.95 9.77
#